data_AF-A0A7Y5XXE3-F1
#
_entry.id   AF-A0A7Y5XXE3-F1
#
_cell.length_a   1.000
_cell.length_b   1.000
_cell.length_c   1.000
_cell.angle_alpha   90.00
_cell.angle_beta   90.00
_cell.angle_gamma   90.00
#
_symmetry.space_group_name_H-M   'P 1'
#
loop_
_entity.id
_entity.type
_entity.pdbx_description
1 polymer ?
#
loop_
_entity_poly.entity_id
_entity_poly.type
_entity_poly.pdbx_seq_one_letter_code
_entity_poly.pdbx_strand_id
1 'polypeptide(L)' 'MPCPDCGESVATADRDVHRCDDERWLTYQVFQLREEIGAFDDQVSAYLDSPRGRFEVWDAERRRPE' A
#
# COMPACT_ATOMS: atom_id res chain seq x y z
N MET A 1 21.40 12.63 6.68
CA MET A 1 21.03 11.71 5.57
C MET A 1 19.64 11.18 5.85
N PRO A 2 18.79 10.99 4.82
CA PRO A 2 17.45 10.46 5.04
C PRO A 2 17.52 9.03 5.57
N CYS A 3 16.77 8.75 6.63
CA CYS A 3 16.53 7.40 7.11
C CYS A 3 15.79 6.61 6.01
N PRO A 4 16.26 5.40 5.62
CA PRO A 4 15.63 4.63 4.55
C PRO A 4 14.24 4.11 4.92
N ASP A 5 13.90 4.07 6.22
CA ASP A 5 12.66 3.45 6.69
C ASP A 5 11.53 4.47 6.91
N CYS A 6 11.86 5.70 7.33
CA CYS A 6 10.86 6.76 7.62
C CYS A 6 11.10 8.09 6.88
N GLY A 7 12.15 8.17 6.05
CA GLY A 7 12.50 9.37 5.28
C GLY A 7 12.94 10.57 6.11
N GLU A 8 13.12 10.43 7.43
CA GLU A 8 13.57 11.52 8.28
C GLU A 8 15.02 11.91 7.99
N SER A 9 15.30 13.21 7.90
CA SER A 9 16.67 13.68 7.76
C SER A 9 17.39 13.62 9.11
N VAL A 10 18.12 12.53 9.33
CA VAL A 10 18.88 12.28 10.57
C VAL A 10 20.31 12.78 10.43
N ALA A 11 20.85 13.40 11.48
CA ALA A 11 22.27 13.75 11.54
C ALA A 11 23.14 12.49 11.52
N THR A 12 24.30 12.54 10.87
CA THR A 12 25.16 11.35 10.73
C THR A 12 25.57 10.76 12.08
N ALA A 13 25.80 11.61 13.09
CA ALA A 13 26.20 11.19 14.43
C ALA A 13 25.09 10.45 15.20
N ASP A 14 23.82 10.70 14.87
CA ASP A 14 22.66 10.16 15.58
C ASP A 14 22.04 8.95 14.88
N ARG A 15 22.71 8.42 13.84
CA ARG A 15 22.12 7.39 12.98
C ARG A 15 21.88 6.07 13.69
N ASP A 16 22.84 5.65 14.52
CA ASP A 16 22.78 4.36 15.21
C ASP A 16 21.77 4.37 16.39
N VAL A 17 21.35 5.56 16.84
CA VAL A 17 20.39 5.74 17.93
C VAL A 17 19.02 6.21 17.43
N HIS A 18 18.89 6.51 16.14
CA HIS A 18 17.62 6.94 15.56
C HIS A 18 16.59 5.81 15.63
N ARG A 19 15.44 6.14 16.20
CA ARG A 19 14.24 5.31 16.17
C ARG A 19 13.19 6.03 15.35
N CYS A 20 12.62 5.33 14.37
CA CYS A 20 11.53 5.89 13.59
C CYS A 20 10.32 6.14 14.48
N ASP A 21 9.70 7.30 14.29
CA ASP A 21 8.33 7.53 14.73
C ASP A 21 7.36 6.71 13.89
N ASP A 22 6.38 6.06 14.53
CA ASP A 22 5.49 5.10 13.90
C ASP A 22 4.57 5.77 12.86
N GLU A 23 4.03 6.96 13.15
CA GLU A 23 3.16 7.70 12.22
C GLU A 23 3.95 8.17 11.00
N ARG A 24 5.16 8.66 11.22
CA ARG A 24 6.07 9.06 10.14
C ARG A 24 6.49 7.88 9.29
N TRP A 25 6.86 6.76 9.92
CA TRP A 25 7.21 5.53 9.22
C TRP A 25 6.05 5.08 8.32
N LEU A 26 4.83 5.00 8.86
CA LEU A 26 3.65 4.59 8.09
C LEU A 26 3.41 5.52 6.90
N THR A 27 3.47 6.84 7.13
CA THR A 27 3.29 7.84 6.06
C THR A 27 4.34 7.65 4.96
N TYR A 28 5.58 7.40 5.34
CA TYR A 28 6.66 7.17 4.39
C TYR A 28 6.46 5.88 3.60
N GLN A 29 6.06 4.78 4.25
CA GLN A 29 5.78 3.51 3.57
C GLN A 29 4.64 3.66 2.55
N VAL A 30 3.54 4.32 2.93
CA VAL A 30 2.42 4.60 2.01
C VAL A 30 2.88 5.47 0.83
N PHE A 31 3.72 6.48 1.09
CA PHE A 31 4.27 7.31 0.03
C PHE A 31 5.12 6.50 -0.96
N GLN A 32 6.01 5.61 -0.47
CA GLN A 32 6.83 4.75 -1.32
C GLN A 32 5.97 3.80 -2.16
N LEU A 33 4.88 3.27 -1.60
CA LEU A 33 4.01 2.30 -2.25
C LEU A 33 2.94 2.93 -3.15
N ARG A 34 2.79 4.27 -3.22
CA ARG A 34 1.63 4.89 -3.86
C ARG A 34 1.44 4.47 -5.32
N GLU A 35 2.54 4.37 -6.07
CA GLU A 35 2.48 4.02 -7.51
C GLU A 35 2.13 2.54 -7.68
N GLU A 36 2.62 1.67 -6.80
CA GLU A 36 2.26 0.25 -6.81
C GLU A 36 0.80 0.03 -6.41
N ILE A 37 0.32 0.77 -5.40
CA ILE A 37 -1.10 0.79 -5.00
C ILE A 37 -1.97 1.25 -6.16
N GLY A 38 -1.62 2.35 -6.83
CA GLY A 38 -2.36 2.84 -7.99
C GLY A 38 -2.38 1.83 -9.14
N ALA A 39 -1.23 1.23 -9.47
CA ALA A 39 -1.17 0.19 -10.49
C ALA A 39 -1.98 -1.06 -10.12
N PHE A 40 -2.03 -1.42 -8.84
CA PHE A 40 -2.86 -2.51 -8.34
C PHE A 40 -4.35 -2.18 -8.47
N ASP A 41 -4.77 -0.97 -8.08
CA ASP A 41 -6.17 -0.52 -8.20
C ASP A 41 -6.64 -0.54 -9.66
N ASP A 42 -5.79 -0.12 -10.60
CA ASP A 42 -6.07 -0.19 -12.04
C ASP A 42 -6.23 -1.65 -12.51
N GLN A 43 -5.35 -2.55 -12.06
CA GLN A 43 -5.41 -3.97 -12.41
C GLN A 43 -6.67 -4.65 -11.85
N VAL A 44 -7.03 -4.36 -10.60
CA VAL A 44 -8.25 -4.87 -9.96
C VAL A 44 -9.47 -4.35 -10.71
N SER A 45 -9.51 -3.06 -11.02
CA SER A 45 -10.61 -2.45 -11.77
C SER A 45 -10.79 -3.11 -13.14
N ALA A 46 -9.69 -3.25 -13.89
CA ALA A 46 -9.71 -3.91 -15.19
C ALA A 46 -10.14 -5.39 -15.10
N TYR A 47 -9.70 -6.10 -14.06
CA TYR A 47 -10.11 -7.47 -13.82
C TYR A 47 -11.61 -7.57 -13.51
N LEU A 48 -12.13 -6.72 -12.61
CA LEU A 48 -13.56 -6.69 -12.25
C LEU A 48 -14.44 -6.30 -13.45
N ASP A 49 -13.91 -5.52 -14.40
CA ASP A 49 -14.60 -5.20 -15.64
C ASP A 49 -14.57 -6.31 -16.70
N SER A 50 -13.66 -7.27 -16.57
CA SER A 50 -13.61 -8.42 -17.46
C SER A 50 -14.84 -9.33 -17.31
N PRO A 51 -15.22 -10.11 -18.34
CA PRO A 51 -16.32 -11.08 -18.22
C PRO A 51 -16.14 -12.07 -17.07
N ARG A 52 -14.89 -12.45 -16.78
CA ARG A 52 -14.56 -13.35 -15.67
C ARG A 52 -14.79 -12.68 -14.32
N GLY A 53 -14.27 -11.48 -14.12
CA GLY A 53 -14.46 -10.73 -12.87
C GLY A 53 -15.94 -10.46 -12.59
N ARG A 54 -16.71 -10.06 -13.61
CA ARG A 54 -18.16 -9.87 -13.48
C ARG A 54 -18.90 -11.16 -13.08
N PHE A 55 -18.50 -12.29 -13.64
CA PHE A 55 -19.06 -13.59 -13.25
C PHE A 55 -18.71 -13.93 -11.80
N GLU A 56 -17.46 -13.74 -11.38
CA GLU A 56 -17.02 -14.05 -10.01
C GLU A 56 -17.73 -13.16 -8.97
N VAL A 57 -17.94 -11.87 -9.25
CA VAL A 57 -18.78 -10.99 -8.41
C VAL A 57 -20.22 -11.49 -8.33
N TRP A 58 -20.82 -11.84 -9.47
CA TRP A 58 -22.19 -12.37 -9.54
C TRP A 58 -22.38 -13.66 -8.73
N ASP A 59 -21.39 -14.55 -8.73
CA ASP A 59 -21.40 -15.81 -7.99
C ASP A 59 -21.18 -15.56 -6.49
N ALA A 60 -20.24 -14.68 -6.13
CA ALA A 60 -19.96 -14.31 -4.75
C ALA A 60 -21.19 -13.74 -4.05
N GLU A 61 -21.95 -12.84 -4.69
CA GLU A 61 -23.20 -12.29 -4.16
C GLU A 61 -24.24 -13.37 -3.83
N ARG A 62 -24.29 -14.46 -4.61
CA ARG A 62 -25.24 -15.57 -4.40
C ARG A 62 -24.83 -16.54 -3.31
N ARG A 63 -23.54 -16.57 -2.97
CA ARG A 63 -22.99 -17.43 -1.93
C ARG A 63 -22.87 -16.72 -0.58
N ARG A 64 -23.32 -15.46 -0.48
CA ARG A 64 -23.32 -14.72 0.79
C ARG A 64 -24.20 -15.47 1.80
N PRO A 65 -23.66 -15.85 2.96
CA PRO A 65 -24.49 -16.34 4.05
C PRO A 65 -25.40 -15.20 4.54
N GLU A 66 -26.61 -15.56 5.00
CA GLU A 66 -27.56 -14.63 5.62
C GLU A 66 -27.03 -14.06 6.95
#